data_AF-A0AAW2SQ17-F1
#
_entry.id   AF-A0AAW2SQ17-F1
#
_cell.length_a   1.000
_cell.length_b   1.000
_cell.length_c   1.000
_cell.angle_alpha   90.00
_cell.angle_beta   90.00
_cell.angle_gamma   90.00
#
_symmetry.space_group_name_H-M   'P 1'
#
loop_
_entity.id
_entity.type
_entity.pdbx_description
1 polymer ?
#
loop_
_entity_poly.entity_id
_entity_poly.type
_entity_poly.pdbx_seq_one_letter_code
_entity_poly.pdbx_strand_id
1 'polypeptide(L)'
;MLYKKSFTHPLLRCLSREEGLHVLKEIHDGCCGSHIGIWALANKALRAGYFWPTMKQDARYLVNKCEKCQRHATLIHQPVEPLNVMLSPCPFSQWGMDIVGPFPLAPGQKKFS
;
A
#
# COMPACT_ATOMS: atom_id res chain seq x y z
N MET A 1 1.79 -9.26 34.97
CA MET A 1 1.06 -8.88 33.74
C MET A 1 0.87 -7.36 33.77
N LEU A 2 1.34 -6.63 32.76
CA LEU A 2 1.31 -5.16 32.73
C LEU A 2 0.23 -4.66 31.77
N TYR A 3 -0.34 -3.49 32.07
CA TYR A 3 -1.36 -2.85 31.25
C TYR A 3 -1.04 -1.38 31.01
N LYS A 4 -1.38 -0.90 29.81
CA LYS A 4 -1.29 0.50 29.43
C LYS A 4 -2.69 1.10 29.28
N LYS A 5 -2.92 2.25 29.91
CA LYS A 5 -4.15 3.03 29.69
C LYS A 5 -4.17 3.56 28.26
N SER A 6 -5.23 3.25 27.53
CA SER A 6 -5.51 3.82 26.21
C SER A 6 -6.49 4.99 26.33
N PHE A 7 -6.44 5.91 25.36
CA PHE A 7 -7.39 7.03 25.29
C PHE A 7 -8.75 6.60 24.74
N THR A 8 -8.77 5.64 23.81
CA THR A 8 -9.97 5.23 23.06
C THR A 8 -10.38 3.77 23.30
N HIS A 9 -9.57 3.00 24.01
CA HIS A 9 -9.79 1.57 24.28
C HIS A 9 -9.66 1.28 25.78
N PRO A 10 -10.15 0.12 26.25
CA PRO A 10 -9.84 -0.38 27.59
C PRO A 10 -8.32 -0.47 27.84
N LEU A 11 -7.95 -0.98 29.02
CA LEU A 11 -6.56 -1.31 29.34
C LEU A 11 -5.96 -2.25 28.28
N LEU A 12 -4.87 -1.82 27.65
CA LEU A 12 -4.13 -2.62 26.68
C LEU A 12 -3.16 -3.53 27.43
N ARG A 13 -3.20 -4.83 27.17
CA ARG A 13 -2.21 -5.78 27.72
C ARG A 13 -0.86 -5.50 27.08
N CYS A 14 0.13 -5.21 27.93
CA CYS A 14 1.51 -5.05 27.49
C CYS A 14 2.10 -6.43 27.20
N LEU A 15 2.66 -6.58 26.01
CA LEU A 15 3.35 -7.79 25.56
C LEU A 15 4.86 -7.56 25.56
N SER A 16 5.59 -8.65 25.71
CA SER A 16 6.99 -8.71 25.27
C SER A 16 7.09 -8.54 23.76
N ARG A 17 8.29 -8.26 23.26
CA ARG A 17 8.51 -8.12 21.81
C ARG A 17 8.25 -9.46 21.11
N GLU A 18 8.64 -10.56 21.72
CA GLU A 18 8.47 -11.93 21.20
C GLU A 18 6.99 -12.28 21.05
N GLU A 19 6.19 -12.06 22.10
CA GLU A 19 4.73 -12.24 22.05
C GLU A 19 4.08 -11.32 21.01
N GLY A 20 4.50 -10.05 20.97
CA GLY A 20 3.99 -9.07 20.01
C GLY A 20 4.26 -9.48 18.56
N LEU A 21 5.45 -9.99 18.26
CA LEU A 21 5.79 -10.52 16.94
C LEU A 21 4.92 -11.71 16.55
N HIS A 22 4.61 -12.60 17.49
CA HIS A 22 3.70 -13.71 17.24
C HIS A 22 2.28 -13.20 16.91
N VAL A 23 1.75 -12.28 17.70
CA VAL A 23 0.45 -11.64 17.44
C VAL A 23 0.42 -10.97 16.07
N LEU A 24 1.46 -10.22 15.69
CA LEU A 24 1.53 -9.61 14.37
C LEU A 24 1.55 -10.65 13.25
N LYS A 25 2.29 -11.74 13.43
CA LYS A 25 2.37 -12.82 12.45
C LYS A 25 1.01 -13.50 12.26
N GLU A 26 0.29 -13.78 13.33
CA GLU A 26 -1.06 -14.36 13.26
C GLU A 26 -2.06 -13.42 12.56
N ILE A 27 -2.00 -12.11 12.84
CA ILE A 27 -2.87 -11.13 12.17
C ILE A 27 -2.51 -10.97 10.68
N HIS A 28 -1.22 -11.09 10.34
CA HIS A 28 -0.72 -10.87 8.99
C HIS A 28 -0.87 -12.10 8.08
N ASP A 29 -0.40 -13.25 8.57
CA ASP A 29 -0.22 -14.51 7.83
C ASP A 29 -1.05 -15.69 8.37
N GLY A 30 -1.83 -15.49 9.44
CA GLY A 30 -2.69 -16.55 9.99
C GLY A 30 -3.79 -16.99 9.03
N CYS A 31 -4.63 -17.95 9.45
CA CYS A 31 -5.70 -18.50 8.60
C CYS A 31 -6.66 -17.42 8.04
N CYS A 32 -6.86 -16.33 8.79
CA CYS A 32 -7.63 -15.16 8.38
C CYS A 32 -6.74 -13.92 8.14
N GLY A 33 -5.47 -14.15 7.77
CA GLY A 33 -4.47 -13.11 7.52
C GLY A 33 -4.86 -12.25 6.33
N SER A 34 -4.75 -10.92 6.49
CA SER A 34 -5.26 -9.97 5.49
C SER A 34 -4.17 -9.22 4.72
N HIS A 35 -2.89 -9.57 4.89
CA HIS A 35 -1.72 -8.92 4.25
C HIS A 35 -1.80 -7.37 4.23
N ILE A 36 -2.35 -6.80 5.29
CA ILE A 36 -2.64 -5.37 5.38
C ILE A 36 -1.37 -4.55 5.59
N GLY A 37 -1.41 -3.28 5.17
CA GLY A 37 -0.30 -2.35 5.33
C GLY A 37 0.15 -2.16 6.79
N ILE A 38 1.38 -1.71 6.96
CA ILE A 38 2.09 -1.58 8.24
C ILE A 38 1.26 -0.90 9.33
N TRP A 39 0.67 0.25 9.02
CA TRP A 39 -0.12 1.03 9.97
C TRP A 39 -1.42 0.33 10.35
N ALA A 40 -2.09 -0.28 9.38
CA ALA A 40 -3.32 -1.02 9.62
C ALA A 40 -3.04 -2.26 10.48
N LEU A 41 -1.92 -2.95 10.24
CA LEU A 41 -1.50 -4.11 11.02
C LEU A 41 -1.26 -3.76 12.49
N ALA A 42 -0.46 -2.73 12.77
CA ALA A 42 -0.21 -2.27 14.14
C ALA A 42 -1.50 -1.78 14.82
N ASN A 43 -2.36 -1.06 14.11
CA ASN A 43 -3.64 -0.61 14.64
C ASN A 43 -4.61 -1.77 14.92
N LYS A 44 -4.57 -2.85 14.13
CA LYS A 44 -5.39 -4.04 14.36
C LYS A 44 -4.96 -4.75 15.65
N ALA A 45 -3.66 -4.85 15.92
CA ALA A 45 -3.14 -5.36 17.20
C ALA A 45 -3.52 -4.45 18.39
N LEU A 46 -3.46 -3.13 18.23
CA LEU A 46 -3.93 -2.17 19.25
C LEU A 46 -5.42 -2.34 19.55
N ARG A 47 -6.25 -2.47 18.52
CA ARG A 47 -7.70 -2.67 18.65
C ARG A 47 -8.05 -4.03 19.27
N ALA A 48 -7.20 -5.04 19.06
CA ALA A 48 -7.30 -6.33 19.74
C ALA A 48 -6.88 -6.28 21.22
N GLY A 49 -6.44 -5.12 21.72
CA GLY A 49 -6.13 -4.92 23.14
C GLY A 49 -4.67 -5.15 23.50
N TYR A 50 -3.75 -5.21 22.53
CA TYR A 50 -2.33 -5.47 22.77
C TYR A 50 -1.48 -4.22 22.55
N PHE A 51 -0.42 -4.07 23.35
CA PHE A 51 0.55 -3.00 23.19
C PHE A 51 1.97 -3.48 23.48
N TRP A 52 2.93 -2.99 22.70
CA TRP A 52 4.34 -3.00 23.06
C TRP A 52 5.05 -1.82 22.38
N PRO A 53 6.15 -1.28 22.94
CA PRO A 53 6.73 -0.01 22.48
C PRO A 53 7.15 0.01 21.01
N THR A 54 7.67 -1.12 20.49
CA THR A 54 8.23 -1.23 19.14
C THR A 54 7.25 -1.73 18.08
N MET A 55 5.95 -1.87 18.42
CA MET A 55 4.98 -2.55 17.55
C MET A 55 4.89 -2.01 16.12
N LYS A 56 5.08 -0.71 15.92
CA LYS A 56 5.09 -0.09 14.60
C LYS A 56 6.34 -0.47 13.79
N GLN A 57 7.51 -0.53 14.44
CA GLN A 57 8.75 -0.96 13.81
C GLN A 57 8.71 -2.46 13.49
N ASP A 58 8.21 -3.27 14.42
CA ASP A 58 8.08 -4.71 14.22
C ASP A 58 7.06 -5.05 13.11
N ALA A 59 5.94 -4.32 13.03
CA ALA A 59 4.99 -4.43 11.92
C ALA A 59 5.62 -4.05 10.58
N ARG A 60 6.43 -2.99 10.55
CA ARG A 60 7.19 -2.60 9.34
C ARG A 60 8.15 -3.70 8.91
N TYR A 61 8.91 -4.23 9.86
CA TYR A 61 9.87 -5.30 9.59
C TYR A 61 9.17 -6.55 9.02
N LEU A 62 8.03 -6.96 9.59
CA LEU A 62 7.26 -8.11 9.09
C LEU A 62 6.73 -7.89 7.67
N VAL A 63 6.05 -6.77 7.41
CA VAL A 63 5.47 -6.49 6.10
C VAL A 63 6.55 -6.31 5.02
N ASN A 64 7.67 -5.67 5.35
CA ASN A 64 8.79 -5.49 4.43
C ASN A 64 9.48 -6.82 4.07
N LYS A 65 9.48 -7.80 4.98
CA LYS A 65 10.00 -9.15 4.71
C LYS A 65 8.99 -10.09 4.04
N CYS A 66 7.72 -9.73 4.00
CA CYS A 66 6.68 -10.57 3.41
C CYS A 66 6.73 -10.50 1.88
N GLU A 67 7.18 -11.58 1.23
CA GLU A 67 7.25 -11.66 -0.24
C GLU A 67 5.90 -11.42 -0.91
N LYS A 68 4.81 -11.93 -0.34
CA LYS A 68 3.47 -11.72 -0.89
C LYS A 68 3.12 -10.24 -0.90
N CYS A 69 3.43 -9.50 0.16
CA CYS A 69 3.23 -8.07 0.19
C CYS A 69 4.14 -7.34 -0.79
N GLN A 70 5.41 -7.73 -0.92
CA GLN A 70 6.35 -7.08 -1.85
C GLN A 70 5.95 -7.29 -3.32
N ARG A 71 5.50 -8.49 -3.70
CA ARG A 71 5.09 -8.80 -5.07
C ARG A 71 3.83 -8.06 -5.52
N HIS A 72 2.93 -7.76 -4.59
CA HIS A 72 1.63 -7.12 -4.89
C HIS A 72 1.58 -5.66 -4.44
N ALA A 73 2.68 -5.11 -3.92
CA ALA A 73 2.74 -3.69 -3.57
C ALA A 73 2.68 -2.86 -4.85
N THR A 74 1.79 -1.87 -4.88
CA THR A 74 1.72 -0.93 -6.00
C THR A 74 3.04 -0.16 -6.06
N LEU A 75 3.79 -0.33 -7.14
CA LEU A 75 5.04 0.39 -7.41
C LEU A 75 4.74 1.84 -7.82
N ILE A 76 4.20 2.65 -6.90
CA ILE A 76 3.81 4.05 -7.16
C ILE A 76 5.03 4.97 -7.29
N HIS A 77 6.20 4.53 -6.82
CA HIS A 77 7.41 5.34 -6.71
C HIS A 77 8.59 4.87 -7.57
N GLN A 78 8.34 4.05 -8.60
CA GLN A 78 9.40 3.89 -9.60
C GLN A 78 9.57 5.24 -10.32
N PRO A 79 10.78 5.80 -10.35
CA PRO A 79 11.03 6.99 -11.15
C PRO A 79 10.65 6.63 -12.58
N VAL A 80 9.80 7.47 -13.19
CA VAL A 80 9.59 7.44 -14.63
C VAL A 80 10.97 7.54 -15.26
N GLU A 81 11.37 6.54 -16.03
CA GLU A 81 12.63 6.62 -16.78
C GLU A 81 12.62 7.93 -17.58
N PRO A 82 13.68 8.74 -17.50
CA PRO A 82 13.71 10.00 -18.23
C PRO A 82 13.61 9.69 -19.72
N LEU A 83 12.47 10.02 -20.31
CA LEU A 83 12.28 10.00 -21.75
C LEU A 83 13.23 11.03 -22.35
N ASN A 84 14.28 10.56 -23.02
CA ASN A 84 15.14 11.40 -23.83
C ASN A 84 14.33 11.87 -25.04
N VAL A 85 13.76 13.07 -24.96
CA VAL A 85 13.12 13.71 -26.10
C VAL A 85 14.22 14.09 -27.09
N MET A 86 14.27 13.41 -28.24
CA MET A 86 15.17 13.76 -29.32
C MET A 86 14.70 15.08 -29.93
N LEU A 87 15.20 16.22 -29.46
CA LEU A 87 14.84 17.52 -30.02
C LEU A 87 15.44 17.66 -31.42
N SER A 88 14.57 17.82 -32.43
CA SER A 88 15.02 18.13 -33.78
C SER A 88 15.01 19.66 -34.00
N PRO A 89 16.05 20.23 -34.62
CA PRO A 89 16.21 21.68 -34.77
C PRO A 89 15.25 22.33 -35.78
N CYS A 90 14.53 21.52 -36.57
CA CYS A 90 13.69 22.00 -37.66
C CYS A 90 12.20 22.01 -37.25
N PRO A 91 11.45 23.11 -37.51
CA PRO A 91 10.00 23.09 -37.34
C PRO A 91 9.38 21.95 -38.18
N PHE A 92 8.38 21.23 -37.64
CA PHE A 92 7.68 20.09 -38.25
C PHE A 92 8.46 18.77 -38.42
N SER A 93 9.71 18.70 -37.98
CA SER A 93 10.51 17.47 -38.08
C SER A 93 10.04 16.32 -37.17
N GLN A 94 9.22 16.63 -36.16
CA GLN A 94 8.57 15.66 -35.29
C GLN A 94 7.15 16.13 -34.98
N TRP A 95 6.22 15.18 -35.00
CA TRP A 95 4.83 15.39 -34.65
C TRP A 95 4.32 14.11 -33.98
N GLY A 96 3.50 14.26 -32.95
CA GLY A 96 2.84 13.15 -32.26
C GLY A 96 1.36 13.11 -32.64
N MET A 97 0.84 11.92 -32.92
CA MET A 97 -0.60 11.68 -32.99
C MET A 97 -1.03 10.93 -31.74
N ASP A 98 -2.17 11.33 -31.18
CA ASP A 98 -2.87 10.55 -30.17
C ASP A 98 -4.31 10.31 -30.63
N ILE A 99 -4.87 9.16 -30.26
CA ILE A 99 -6.24 8.78 -30.59
C ILE A 99 -7.12 9.19 -29.42
N VAL A 100 -8.00 10.15 -29.66
CA VAL A 100 -8.99 10.55 -28.66
C VAL A 100 -10.24 9.68 -28.81
N GLY A 101 -10.79 9.17 -27.71
CA GLY A 101 -12.06 8.45 -27.71
C GLY A 101 -12.58 8.13 -26.31
N PRO A 102 -13.85 7.66 -26.19
CA PRO A 102 -14.89 7.58 -27.22
C PRO A 102 -15.64 8.90 -27.41
N PHE A 103 -15.93 9.24 -28.68
CA PHE A 103 -16.73 10.42 -29.02
C PHE A 103 -18.23 10.17 -28.78
N PRO A 104 -19.01 11.23 -28.46
CA PRO A 104 -20.47 11.13 -28.42
C PRO A 104 -21.02 10.70 -29.79
N LEU A 105 -22.19 10.08 -29.77
CA LEU A 105 -22.90 9.71 -30.99
C LEU A 105 -23.15 10.97 -31.84
N ALA A 106 -22.72 10.93 -33.09
CA ALA A 106 -23.01 12.01 -34.02
C ALA A 106 -24.51 12.03 -34.36
N PRO A 107 -25.05 13.18 -34.80
CA PRO A 107 -26.39 13.26 -35.35
C PRO A 107 -26.62 12.18 -36.41
N GLY A 108 -27.67 11.38 -36.26
CA GLY A 108 -27.95 10.22 -37.11
C GLY A 108 -27.35 8.89 -36.63
N GLN A 109 -27.03 8.75 -35.34
CA GLN A 109 -26.53 7.51 -34.72
C GLN A 109 -25.22 6.97 -35.34
N LYS A 110 -24.45 7.84 -36.00
CA LYS A 110 -23.17 7.44 -36.60
C LYS A 110 -22.11 7.38 -35.49
N LYS A 111 -21.46 6.23 -35.38
CA LYS A 111 -20.34 5.99 -34.48
C LYS A 111 -19.05 6.15 -35.28
N PHE A 112 -18.16 7.03 -34.83
CA PHE A 112 -16.79 7.10 -35.36
C PHE A 112 -15.96 6.04 -34.63
N SER A 113 -15.57 5.00 -35.36
CA SER A 113 -14.71 3.89 -34.91
C SER A 113 -13.27 4.13 -35.32
#